data_AF-A0A7S4V5I7-F1
#
_entry.id   AF-A0A7S4V5I7-F1
#
_cell.length_a   1.000
_cell.length_b   1.000
_cell.length_c   1.000
_cell.angle_alpha   90.00
_cell.angle_beta   90.00
_cell.angle_gamma   90.00
#
_symmetry.space_group_name_H-M   'P 1'
#
loop_
_entity.id
_entity.type
_entity.pdbx_description
1 polymer ?
#
loop_
_entity_poly.entity_id
_entity_poly.type
_entity_poly.pdbx_seq_one_letter_code
_entity_poly.pdbx_strand_id
1 'polypeptide(L)'
;HVVAVDDLSGGFRSNIPDGITFVEGDIKDAGLIERLFSENAIDFVYHLAAYAAEGLSHFIRSFNYRTNLVGSVEILNQAIKHKVQCFVFTSSIAVYGSINDL
;
A
#
# COMPACT_ATOMS: atom_id res chain seq x y z
N HIS A 1 -12.79 -4.58 13.71
CA HIS A 1 -11.53 -5.35 13.72
C HIS A 1 -10.60 -4.70 12.70
N VAL A 2 -9.28 -4.75 12.92
CA VAL A 2 -8.30 -4.09 12.04
C VAL A 2 -7.30 -5.13 11.58
N VAL A 3 -7.09 -5.17 10.26
CA VAL A 3 -6.03 -5.95 9.62
C VAL A 3 -5.00 -4.97 9.06
N ALA A 4 -3.73 -5.18 9.41
CA ALA A 4 -2.62 -4.46 8.81
C ALA A 4 -1.76 -5.43 8.02
N VAL A 5 -1.41 -5.03 6.79
CA VAL A 5 -0.46 -5.74 5.94
C VAL A 5 0.73 -4.81 5.67
N ASP A 6 1.93 -5.30 5.94
CA ASP A 6 3.18 -4.57 5.71
C ASP A 6 4.34 -5.57 5.53
N ASP A 7 5.31 -5.25 4.69
CA ASP A 7 6.48 -6.10 4.44
C ASP A 7 7.68 -5.76 5.35
N LEU A 8 7.52 -4.75 6.22
CA LEU A 8 8.52 -4.21 7.15
C LEU A 8 9.81 -3.73 6.46
N SER A 9 9.79 -3.50 5.14
CA SER A 9 10.98 -3.12 4.37
C SER A 9 11.57 -1.75 4.76
N GLY A 10 10.74 -0.86 5.33
CA GLY A 10 11.15 0.43 5.89
C GLY A 10 10.67 0.69 7.33
N GLY A 11 9.99 -0.28 7.94
CA GLY A 11 9.34 -0.15 9.25
C GLY A 11 9.86 -1.15 10.28
N PHE A 12 9.31 -1.08 11.50
CA PHE A 12 9.67 -2.00 12.58
C PHE A 12 8.43 -2.67 13.16
N ARG A 13 8.54 -3.94 13.54
CA ARG A 13 7.45 -4.69 14.17
C ARG A 13 6.93 -4.03 15.46
N SER A 14 7.78 -3.30 16.17
CA SER A 14 7.42 -2.52 17.36
C SER A 14 6.47 -1.36 17.08
N ASN A 15 6.29 -0.93 15.82
CA ASN A 15 5.34 0.11 15.44
C ASN A 15 3.92 -0.43 15.29
N ILE A 16 3.74 -1.75 15.33
CA ILE A 16 2.46 -2.43 15.18
C ILE A 16 1.77 -2.44 16.56
N PRO A 17 0.60 -1.79 16.72
CA PRO A 17 -0.09 -1.73 17.99
C PRO A 17 -0.65 -3.11 18.41
N ASP A 18 -0.87 -3.30 19.70
CA ASP A 18 -1.54 -4.49 20.21
C ASP A 18 -3.02 -4.53 19.75
N GLY A 19 -3.56 -5.74 19.63
CA GLY A 19 -4.98 -5.95 19.34
C GLY A 19 -5.38 -5.84 17.86
N ILE A 20 -4.43 -5.68 16.94
CA ILE A 20 -4.68 -5.79 15.50
C ILE A 20 -4.19 -7.12 14.92
N THR A 21 -4.84 -7.58 13.86
CA THR A 21 -4.33 -8.72 13.08
C THR A 21 -3.26 -8.21 12.13
N PHE A 22 -2.01 -8.53 12.41
CA PHE A 22 -0.89 -8.18 11.54
C PHE A 22 -0.54 -9.33 10.62
N VAL A 23 -0.42 -9.02 9.34
CA VAL A 23 -0.01 -9.94 8.28
C VAL A 23 1.28 -9.41 7.66
N GLU A 24 2.38 -10.10 7.88
CA GLU A 24 3.65 -9.76 7.24
C GLU A 24 3.59 -10.18 5.77
N GLY A 25 3.70 -9.23 4.86
CA GLY A 25 3.58 -9.54 3.44
C GLY A 25 3.65 -8.33 2.52
N ASP A 26 3.94 -8.62 1.26
CA ASP A 26 4.16 -7.62 0.22
C ASP A 26 2.88 -7.36 -0.57
N ILE A 27 2.53 -6.09 -0.79
CA ILE A 27 1.37 -5.69 -1.61
C ILE A 27 1.47 -6.14 -3.08
N LYS A 28 2.67 -6.53 -3.53
CA LYS A 28 2.89 -7.12 -4.86
C LYS A 28 2.44 -8.57 -4.95
N ASP A 29 2.14 -9.24 -3.83
CA ASP A 29 1.54 -10.58 -3.82
C ASP A 29 0.03 -10.48 -3.98
N ALA A 30 -0.43 -10.56 -5.23
CA ALA A 30 -1.86 -10.52 -5.56
C ALA A 30 -2.66 -11.63 -4.86
N GLY A 31 -2.06 -12.81 -4.64
CA GLY A 31 -2.73 -13.92 -3.97
C GLY A 31 -2.92 -13.65 -2.48
N LEU A 32 -1.95 -13.01 -1.83
CA LEU A 32 -2.12 -12.51 -0.46
C LEU A 32 -3.24 -11.49 -0.38
N ILE A 33 -3.22 -10.47 -1.23
CA ILE A 33 -4.23 -9.41 -1.19
C ILE A 33 -5.63 -9.98 -1.46
N GLU A 34 -5.79 -10.86 -2.46
CA GLU A 34 -7.08 -11.51 -2.72
C GLU A 34 -7.58 -12.34 -1.51
N ARG A 35 -6.69 -13.09 -0.84
CA ARG A 35 -7.05 -13.80 0.40
C ARG A 35 -7.51 -12.84 1.49
N LEU A 36 -6.79 -11.75 1.72
CA LEU A 36 -7.16 -10.76 2.74
C LEU A 36 -8.55 -10.18 2.51
N PHE A 37 -8.89 -9.82 1.27
CA PHE A 37 -10.21 -9.27 0.94
C PHE A 37 -11.33 -10.33 0.97
N SER A 38 -11.03 -11.60 0.72
CA SER A 38 -12.03 -12.69 0.73
C SER A 38 -12.29 -13.26 2.12
N GLU A 39 -11.27 -13.28 2.99
CA GLU A 39 -11.38 -13.77 4.36
C GLU A 39 -11.92 -12.71 5.33
N ASN A 40 -11.88 -11.43 4.96
CA ASN A 40 -12.30 -10.33 5.81
C ASN A 40 -13.37 -9.47 5.11
N ALA A 41 -14.40 -9.07 5.85
CA ALA A 41 -15.34 -8.04 5.39
C ALA A 41 -14.68 -6.66 5.56
N ILE A 42 -14.11 -6.12 4.49
CA ILE A 42 -13.41 -4.83 4.50
C ILE A 42 -14.37 -3.69 4.13
N ASP A 43 -14.69 -2.82 5.10
CA ASP A 43 -15.49 -1.62 4.86
C ASP A 43 -14.64 -0.41 4.44
N PHE A 44 -13.40 -0.32 4.95
CA PHE A 44 -12.49 0.81 4.76
C PHE A 44 -11.08 0.31 4.44
N VAL A 45 -10.43 0.96 3.47
CA VAL A 45 -9.01 0.72 3.16
C VAL A 45 -8.23 2.01 3.35
N TYR A 46 -7.17 1.93 4.14
CA TYR A 46 -6.15 2.97 4.27
C TYR A 46 -4.86 2.46 3.63
N HIS A 47 -4.56 2.93 2.42
CA HIS A 47 -3.40 2.48 1.64
C HIS A 47 -2.20 3.38 1.88
N LEU A 48 -1.30 2.92 2.75
CA LEU A 48 -0.05 3.60 3.12
C LEU A 48 1.20 2.91 2.55
N ALA A 49 1.04 1.71 1.98
CA ALA A 49 2.15 0.90 1.49
C ALA A 49 2.74 1.52 0.21
N ALA A 50 3.92 2.13 0.35
CA ALA A 50 4.67 2.73 -0.73
C ALA A 50 6.17 2.74 -0.40
N TYR A 51 7.01 2.58 -1.42
CA TYR A 51 8.44 2.81 -1.30
C TYR A 51 8.74 4.30 -1.47
N ALA A 52 8.99 4.98 -0.35
CA ALA A 52 9.21 6.42 -0.25
C ALA A 52 10.71 6.79 -0.34
N ALA A 53 11.35 6.49 -1.46
CA ALA A 53 12.77 6.82 -1.69
C ALA A 53 12.95 7.64 -2.97
N GLU A 54 12.72 8.95 -2.87
CA GLU A 54 12.76 9.88 -4.00
C GLU A 54 14.11 9.84 -4.73
N GLY A 55 15.22 10.03 -4.01
CA GLY A 55 16.56 10.06 -4.61
C GLY A 55 17.02 8.72 -5.23
N LEU A 56 16.46 7.59 -4.78
CA LEU A 56 16.77 6.27 -5.32
C LEU A 56 15.85 5.88 -6.48
N SER A 57 14.65 6.45 -6.56
CA SER A 57 13.58 6.04 -7.49
C SER A 57 14.04 5.97 -8.96
N HIS A 58 14.90 6.89 -9.38
CA HIS A 58 15.48 6.92 -10.75
C HIS A 58 16.30 5.67 -11.09
N PHE A 59 16.95 5.06 -10.10
CA PHE A 59 17.79 3.88 -10.25
C PHE A 59 17.00 2.57 -10.11
N ILE A 60 15.90 2.59 -9.36
CA ILE A 60 15.06 1.42 -9.06
C ILE A 60 13.65 1.51 -9.66
N ARG A 61 13.50 2.14 -10.83
CA ARG A 61 12.21 2.40 -11.49
C ARG A 61 11.29 1.19 -11.49
N SER A 62 11.75 0.03 -11.97
CA SER A 62 10.92 -1.19 -12.02
C SER A 62 10.36 -1.56 -10.65
N PHE A 63 11.19 -1.50 -9.60
CA PHE A 63 10.75 -1.77 -8.23
C PHE A 63 9.72 -0.75 -7.73
N ASN A 64 9.97 0.54 -7.97
CA ASN A 64 9.07 1.61 -7.54
C ASN A 64 7.72 1.53 -8.27
N TYR A 65 7.70 1.34 -9.58
CA TYR A 65 6.46 1.19 -10.34
C TYR A 65 5.69 -0.07 -9.95
N ARG A 66 6.38 -1.20 -9.71
CA ARG A 66 5.70 -2.42 -9.26
C ARG A 66 5.07 -2.25 -7.87
N THR A 67 5.75 -1.57 -6.97
CA THR A 67 5.25 -1.37 -5.59
C THR A 67 4.20 -0.26 -5.54
N ASN A 68 4.55 0.95 -5.94
CA ASN A 68 3.74 2.15 -5.70
C ASN A 68 2.61 2.32 -6.71
N LEU A 69 2.76 1.84 -7.96
CA LEU A 69 1.72 1.94 -8.98
C LEU A 69 0.95 0.62 -9.09
N VAL A 70 1.60 -0.46 -9.51
CA VAL A 70 0.92 -1.73 -9.79
C VAL A 70 0.29 -2.30 -8.51
N GLY A 71 1.03 -2.38 -7.41
CA GLY A 71 0.50 -2.84 -6.13
C GLY A 71 -0.71 -2.02 -5.65
N SER A 72 -0.65 -0.70 -5.77
CA SER A 72 -1.78 0.19 -5.42
C SER A 72 -3.02 -0.06 -6.29
N VAL A 73 -2.83 -0.28 -7.60
CA VAL A 73 -3.94 -0.59 -8.53
C VAL A 73 -4.59 -1.93 -8.17
N GLU A 74 -3.82 -2.94 -7.83
CA GLU A 74 -4.36 -4.25 -7.42
C GLU A 74 -5.23 -4.15 -6.16
N ILE A 75 -4.78 -3.40 -5.14
CA ILE A 75 -5.57 -3.20 -3.92
C ILE A 75 -6.84 -2.39 -4.23
N LEU A 76 -6.75 -1.35 -5.06
CA LEU A 76 -7.92 -0.57 -5.49
C LEU A 76 -8.94 -1.45 -6.24
N ASN A 77 -8.47 -2.34 -7.12
CA ASN A 77 -9.33 -3.28 -7.84
C ASN A 77 -10.04 -4.24 -6.87
N GLN A 78 -9.34 -4.75 -5.86
CA GLN A 78 -9.97 -5.58 -4.82
C GLN A 78 -10.98 -4.78 -4.00
N ALA A 79 -10.66 -3.54 -3.65
CA ALA A 79 -11.59 -2.65 -2.95
C ALA A 79 -12.89 -2.42 -3.75
N ILE A 80 -12.79 -2.22 -5.06
CA ILE A 80 -13.96 -2.11 -5.96
C ILE A 80 -14.75 -3.43 -6.00
N LYS A 81 -14.05 -4.57 -6.21
CA LYS A 81 -14.67 -5.91 -6.29
C LYS A 81 -15.44 -6.26 -5.02
N HIS A 82 -14.91 -5.89 -3.86
CA HIS A 82 -15.49 -6.16 -2.55
C HIS A 82 -16.39 -5.03 -2.02
N LYS A 83 -16.67 -4.00 -2.84
CA LYS A 83 -17.55 -2.87 -2.51
C LYS A 83 -17.16 -2.14 -1.22
N VAL A 84 -15.86 -1.95 -1.03
CA VAL A 84 -15.31 -1.12 0.06
C VAL A 84 -15.96 0.27 0.00
N GLN A 85 -16.37 0.78 1.14
CA GLN A 85 -17.12 2.03 1.25
C GLN A 85 -16.22 3.25 1.06
N CYS A 86 -14.96 3.14 1.50
CA CYS A 86 -13.99 4.23 1.40
C CYS A 86 -12.56 3.70 1.21
N PHE A 87 -11.85 4.31 0.27
CA PHE A 87 -10.45 4.05 0.00
C PHE A 87 -9.66 5.34 0.20
N VAL A 88 -8.78 5.37 1.20
CA VAL A 88 -7.89 6.48 1.48
C VAL A 88 -6.52 6.16 0.90
N PHE A 89 -6.11 6.91 -0.11
CA PHE A 89 -4.79 6.79 -0.74
C PHE A 89 -3.85 7.88 -0.22
N THR A 90 -2.72 7.49 0.36
CA THR A 90 -1.71 8.46 0.80
C THR A 90 -0.71 8.76 -0.32
N SER A 91 -0.98 9.82 -1.08
CA SER A 91 -0.06 10.35 -2.11
C SER A 91 1.12 11.11 -1.49
N SER A 92 1.99 11.67 -2.34
CA SER A 92 3.13 12.49 -1.94
C SER A 92 3.03 13.90 -2.53
N ILE A 93 3.63 14.89 -1.88
CA ILE A 93 3.80 16.25 -2.41
C ILE A 93 4.62 16.28 -3.71
N ALA A 94 5.45 15.26 -3.95
CA ALA A 94 6.31 15.15 -5.12
C ALA A 94 5.53 15.09 -6.45
N VAL A 95 4.23 14.78 -6.42
CA VAL A 95 3.38 14.80 -7.62
C VAL A 95 3.25 16.18 -8.25
N TYR A 96 3.52 17.25 -7.50
CA TYR A 96 3.48 18.62 -8.02
C TYR A 96 4.74 19.04 -8.78
N GLY A 97 5.80 18.22 -8.77
CA GLY A 97 7.09 18.54 -9.40
C GLY A 97 7.89 19.63 -8.66
N SER A 98 9.01 20.04 -9.25
CA SER A 98 9.81 21.14 -8.72
C SER A 98 9.18 22.48 -9.10
N ILE A 99 9.26 23.47 -8.21
CA ILE A 99 8.86 24.86 -8.52
C ILE A 99 9.68 25.40 -9.71
N ASN A 100 10.89 24.89 -9.91
CA ASN A 100 11.76 25.29 -11.02
C ASN A 100 11.39 24.65 -12.37
N ASP A 101 10.43 23.71 -12.40
CA ASP A 101 9.95 23.06 -13.62
C ASP A 101 8.69 23.74 -14.19
N LEU A 102 8.24 24.85 -13.57
CA LEU A 102 7.15 25.75 -14.02
C LEU A 102 7.71 26.99 -14.73
#